data_AF-A0A746AQ66-F1
#
_entry.id   AF-A0A746AQ66-F1
#
_cell.length_a   1.000
_cell.length_b   1.000
_cell.length_c   1.000
_cell.angle_alpha   90.00
_cell.angle_beta   90.00
_cell.angle_gamma   90.00
#
_symmetry.space_group_name_H-M   'P 1'
#
loop_
_entity.id
_entity.type
_entity.pdbx_description
1 polymer ?
#
loop_
_entity_poly.entity_id
_entity_poly.type
_entity_poly.pdbx_seq_one_letter_code
_entity_poly.pdbx_strand_id
1 'polypeptide(L)' 'MAFIQPTIGDVRHCSNALSVDPAETDAARAIAEHYSKISNQEYRITQDDLDDLTDTIEYLMATNQLDSQ' A
#
# COMPACT_ATOMS: atom_id res chain seq x y z
N MET A 1 18.62 -7.35 -2.54
CA MET A 1 17.55 -7.62 -1.55
C MET A 1 16.24 -7.49 -2.30
N ALA A 2 15.38 -8.50 -2.28
CA ALA A 2 14.15 -8.46 -3.06
C ALA A 2 13.13 -7.58 -2.33
N PHE A 3 12.61 -6.58 -3.05
CA PHE A 3 11.45 -5.81 -2.64
C PHE A 3 10.24 -6.74 -2.63
N ILE A 4 9.52 -6.76 -1.50
CA ILE A 4 8.32 -7.58 -1.33
C ILE A 4 7.14 -6.70 -1.71
N GLN A 5 6.49 -7.03 -2.82
CA GLN A 5 5.30 -6.32 -3.24
C GLN A 5 4.14 -6.62 -2.28
N PRO A 6 3.35 -5.60 -1.90
CA PRO A 6 2.17 -5.79 -1.06
C PRO A 6 1.10 -6.59 -1.81
N THR A 7 0.31 -7.36 -1.06
CA THR A 7 -0.90 -8.01 -1.56
C THR A 7 -2.14 -7.22 -1.16
N ILE A 8 -3.30 -7.54 -1.75
CA ILE A 8 -4.56 -6.91 -1.36
C ILE A 8 -4.90 -7.14 0.13
N GLY A 9 -4.47 -8.28 0.70
CA GLY A 9 -4.61 -8.55 2.12
C GLY A 9 -3.81 -7.58 2.99
N ASP A 10 -2.58 -7.26 2.56
CA ASP A 10 -1.71 -6.29 3.23
C ASP A 10 -2.31 -4.87 3.16
N VAL A 11 -2.83 -4.48 1.99
CA VAL A 11 -3.49 -3.18 1.79
C VAL A 11 -4.71 -3.04 2.70
N ARG A 12 -5.58 -4.06 2.77
CA ARG A 12 -6.74 -4.06 3.68
C ARG A 12 -6.33 -4.03 5.14
N HIS A 13 -5.30 -4.78 5.51
CA HIS A 13 -4.79 -4.79 6.88
C HIS A 13 -4.25 -3.41 7.29
N CYS A 14 -3.46 -2.79 6.42
CA CYS A 14 -2.89 -1.46 6.65
C CYS A 14 -3.97 -0.37 6.65
N SER A 15 -4.93 -0.40 5.71
CA SER A 15 -6.09 0.51 5.70
C SER A 15 -6.87 0.44 7.00
N ASN A 16 -7.19 -0.77 7.48
CA ASN A 16 -7.89 -0.97 8.75
C ASN A 16 -7.05 -0.52 9.96
N ALA A 17 -5.75 -0.78 9.96
CA ALA A 17 -4.85 -0.35 11.03
C ALA A 17 -4.72 1.17 11.11
N LEU A 18 -4.71 1.85 9.96
CA LEU A 18 -4.63 3.30 9.85
C LEU A 18 -6.00 3.99 9.97
N SER A 19 -7.10 3.23 9.94
CA SER A 19 -8.47 3.76 9.82
C SER A 19 -8.63 4.74 8.64
N VAL A 20 -7.96 4.46 7.52
CA VAL A 20 -8.04 5.26 6.29
C VAL A 20 -8.95 4.58 5.29
N ASP A 21 -9.79 5.38 4.61
CA ASP A 21 -10.66 4.83 3.58
C ASP A 21 -9.84 4.61 2.29
N PRO A 22 -9.85 3.40 1.71
CA PRO A 22 -9.07 3.10 0.51
C PRO A 22 -9.52 3.86 -0.74
N ALA A 23 -10.64 4.60 -0.70
CA ALA A 23 -11.04 5.53 -1.76
C ALA A 23 -10.49 6.96 -1.58
N GLU A 24 -9.83 7.27 -0.46
CA GLU A 24 -9.16 8.56 -0.27
C GLU A 24 -7.86 8.64 -1.07
N THR A 25 -7.63 9.79 -1.72
CA THR A 25 -6.45 10.04 -2.56
C THR A 25 -5.12 9.89 -1.80
N ASP A 26 -5.11 10.14 -0.49
CA ASP A 26 -3.91 10.01 0.34
C ASP A 26 -3.78 8.64 1.03
N ALA A 27 -4.78 7.77 0.90
CA ALA A 27 -4.78 6.46 1.57
C ALA A 27 -3.69 5.54 1.01
N ALA A 28 -3.49 5.52 -0.31
CA ALA A 28 -2.46 4.69 -0.94
C ALA A 28 -1.07 4.99 -0.38
N ARG A 29 -0.73 6.28 -0.27
CA ARG A 29 0.54 6.75 0.24
C ARG A 29 0.73 6.41 1.72
N ALA A 30 -0.30 6.66 2.53
CA ALA A 30 -0.28 6.31 3.95
C ALA A 30 -0.09 4.79 4.17
N ILE A 31 -0.76 3.98 3.36
CA ILE A 31 -0.61 2.51 3.36
C ILE A 31 0.78 2.10 2.90
N ALA A 32 1.33 2.71 1.84
CA ALA A 32 2.67 2.43 1.32
C ALA A 32 3.75 2.70 2.38
N GLU A 33 3.68 3.85 3.03
CA GLU A 33 4.59 4.23 4.11
C GLU A 33 4.47 3.27 5.31
N HIS A 34 3.24 2.92 5.69
CA HIS A 34 3.01 2.00 6.80
C HIS A 34 3.49 0.58 6.47
N TYR A 35 3.22 0.10 5.26
CA TYR A 35 3.67 -1.20 4.76
C TYR A 35 5.20 -1.30 4.76
N SER A 36 5.87 -0.25 4.27
CA SER A 36 7.33 -0.19 4.26
C SER A 36 7.93 -0.27 5.67
N LYS A 37 7.31 0.39 6.65
CA LYS A 37 7.68 0.33 8.07
C LYS A 37 7.56 -1.07 8.65
N ILE A 38 6.41 -1.73 8.48
CA ILE A 38 6.16 -3.08 9.04
C ILE A 38 6.94 -4.17 8.32
N SER A 39 7.20 -3.99 7.02
CA SER A 39 7.99 -4.91 6.17
C SER A 39 9.50 -4.81 6.46
N ASN A 40 9.91 -3.92 7.37
CA ASN A 40 11.31 -3.64 7.70
C ASN A 40 12.11 -3.17 6.46
N GLN A 41 11.39 -2.50 5.55
CA GLN A 41 11.86 -1.99 4.27
C GLN A 41 12.08 -0.48 4.29
N GLU A 42 11.63 0.24 5.33
CA GLU A 42 11.76 1.70 5.48
C GLU A 42 13.17 2.23 5.17
N TYR A 43 14.22 1.52 5.57
CA TYR A 43 15.62 1.92 5.34
C TYR A 43 16.23 1.43 4.01
N ARG A 44 15.47 0.62 3.25
CA ARG A 44 15.89 0.04 1.97
C ARG A 44 15.16 0.63 0.78
N ILE A 45 14.00 1.25 0.99
CA ILE A 45 13.22 1.86 -0.08
C ILE A 45 13.69 3.29 -0.29
N THR A 46 13.86 3.68 -1.56
CA THR A 46 14.03 5.08 -1.95
C THR A 46 12.66 5.74 -2.13
N GLN A 47 12.64 7.06 -2.38
CA GLN A 47 11.38 7.73 -2.73
C GLN A 47 10.77 7.17 -4.02
N ASP A 48 11.59 6.74 -4.97
CA ASP A 48 11.15 6.12 -6.23
C ASP A 48 10.45 4.78 -5.95
N ASP A 49 11.04 3.93 -5.11
CA ASP A 49 10.42 2.69 -4.66
C ASP A 49 9.12 2.93 -3.88
N LEU A 50 9.03 4.04 -3.13
CA LEU A 50 7.81 4.42 -2.42
C LEU A 50 6.70 4.87 -3.38
N ASP A 51 7.05 5.55 -4.46
CA ASP A 51 6.13 5.98 -5.52
C ASP A 51 5.59 4.74 -6.25
N ASP A 52 6.48 3.82 -6.67
CA ASP A 52 6.12 2.52 -7.26
C ASP A 52 5.21 1.69 -6.33
N LEU A 53 5.50 1.72 -5.01
CA LEU A 53 4.69 1.05 -4.01
C LEU A 53 3.30 1.68 -3.90
N THR A 54 3.23 3.01 -3.98
CA THR A 54 1.97 3.77 -3.93
C THR A 54 1.12 3.43 -5.15
N ASP A 55 1.69 3.44 -6.35
CA ASP A 55 1.03 3.03 -7.60
C ASP A 55 0.49 1.59 -7.53
N THR A 56 1.30 0.67 -6.97
CA THR A 56 0.90 -0.73 -6.78
C THR A 56 -0.30 -0.83 -5.84
N ILE A 57 -0.31 -0.05 -4.76
CA ILE A 57 -1.41 -0.03 -3.79
C ILE A 57 -2.66 0.60 -4.40
N GLU A 58 -2.55 1.70 -5.16
CA GLU A 58 -3.67 2.29 -5.91
C GLU A 58 -4.30 1.29 -6.85
N TYR A 59 -3.47 0.54 -7.60
CA TYR A 59 -3.94 -0.52 -8.47
C TYR A 59 -4.68 -1.63 -7.71
N LEU A 60 -4.13 -2.09 -6.58
CA LEU A 60 -4.77 -3.11 -5.74
C LEU A 60 -6.10 -2.62 -5.16
N MET A 61 -6.19 -1.36 -4.73
CA MET A 61 -7.43 -0.78 -4.24
C MET A 61 -8.48 -0.66 -5.35
N ALA A 62 -8.10 -0.19 -6.53
CA ALA A 62 -8.98 -0.06 -7.69
C ALA A 62 -9.51 -1.42 -8.17
N THR A 63 -8.66 -2.45 -8.18
CA THR A 63 -9.05 -3.80 -8.59
C THR A 63 -9.92 -4.53 -7.55
N ASN A 64 -9.74 -4.25 -6.26
CA ASN A 64 -10.59 -4.82 -5.20
C ASN A 64 -11.95 -4.11 -5.09
N GLN A 65 -12.09 -2.85 -5.53
CA GLN A 65 -13.40 -2.21 -5.68
C GLN A 65 -14.25 -2.88 -6.77
N LEU A 66 -13.62 -3.44 -7.82
CA LEU A 66 -14.31 -4.13 -8.92
C LEU A 66 -14.84 -5.53 -8.53
N ASP A 67 -14.22 -6.21 -7.55
CA ASP A 67 -14.67 -7.53 -7.08
C ASP A 67 -15.92 -7.45 -6.17
N SER A 68 -16.34 -6.24 -5.79
CA SER A 68 -17.52 -6.01 -4.94
C SER A 68 -18.81 -5.75 -5.72
N GLN A 69 -18.85 -6.04 -7.04
CA GLN A 69 -20.04 -5.92 -7.91
C GLN A 69 -20.78 -7.24 -8.14
#